data_AF-A0A1V4RFD9-F1
#
_entry.id   AF-A0A1V4RFD9-F1
#
_cell.length_a   1.000
_cell.length_b   1.000
_cell.length_c   1.000
_cell.angle_alpha   90.00
_cell.angle_beta   90.00
_cell.angle_gamma   90.00
#
_symmetry.space_group_name_H-M   'P 1'
#
loop_
_entity.id
_entity.type
_entity.pdbx_description
1 polymer ?
#
loop_
_entity_poly.entity_id
_entity_poly.type
_entity_poly.pdbx_seq_one_letter_code
_entity_poly.pdbx_strand_id
1 'polypeptide(L)'
;MSQTGQRDLAKETLLYALAMVVSGLVQFAFLPFMSTFLTPEQAGELGVIRIVSEIIAGIVVLGLPASIIRAWHRTDAHRAVLARSILFPLAPLFVSAVLVAVFGDKIAGLLHVTDASLFLHALALGGSVALLQVALSMPRAQGMAGTYFAIQFARG
;
A
#
# COMPACT_ATOMS: atom_id res chain seq x y z
N MET A 1 -10.31 -30.36 -20.47
CA MET A 1 -10.08 -29.24 -19.54
C MET A 1 -9.65 -29.83 -18.22
N SER A 2 -8.38 -29.69 -17.84
CA SER A 2 -7.76 -30.47 -16.76
C SER A 2 -8.20 -29.97 -15.37
N GLN A 3 -8.63 -30.90 -14.51
CA GLN A 3 -9.00 -30.62 -13.11
C GLN A 3 -7.86 -30.00 -12.29
N THR A 4 -6.62 -30.10 -12.76
CA THR A 4 -5.43 -29.46 -12.18
C THR A 4 -5.51 -27.93 -12.24
N GLY A 5 -5.99 -27.33 -13.33
CA GLY A 5 -6.08 -25.87 -13.46
C GLY A 5 -7.13 -25.23 -12.54
N GLN A 6 -8.24 -25.92 -12.26
CA GLN A 6 -9.29 -25.41 -11.35
C GLN A 6 -8.87 -25.47 -9.88
N ARG A 7 -8.18 -26.53 -9.45
CA ARG A 7 -7.67 -26.66 -8.08
C ARG A 7 -6.57 -25.64 -7.76
N ASP A 8 -5.75 -25.29 -8.74
CA ASP A 8 -4.72 -24.26 -8.58
C ASP A 8 -5.34 -22.87 -8.44
N LEU A 9 -6.29 -22.52 -9.32
CA LEU A 9 -6.98 -21.24 -9.29
C LEU A 9 -7.75 -21.01 -7.98
N ALA A 10 -8.44 -22.04 -7.48
CA ALA A 10 -9.18 -21.96 -6.21
C ALA A 10 -8.24 -21.71 -5.02
N LYS A 11 -7.09 -22.38 -4.99
CA LYS A 11 -6.08 -22.19 -3.93
C LYS A 11 -5.44 -20.81 -3.99
N GLU A 12 -5.04 -20.36 -5.18
CA GLU A 12 -4.48 -19.02 -5.36
C GLU A 12 -5.48 -17.93 -4.95
N THR A 13 -6.73 -18.06 -5.38
CA THR A 13 -7.81 -17.13 -5.01
C THR A 13 -7.98 -17.07 -3.50
N LEU A 14 -7.99 -18.23 -2.83
CA LEU A 14 -8.09 -18.30 -1.37
C LEU A 14 -6.90 -17.62 -0.69
N LEU A 15 -5.67 -17.85 -1.16
CA LEU A 15 -4.47 -17.23 -0.58
C LEU A 15 -4.49 -15.71 -0.73
N TYR A 16 -4.88 -15.20 -1.91
CA TYR A 16 -5.04 -13.76 -2.11
C TYR A 16 -6.15 -13.16 -1.25
N ALA A 17 -7.27 -13.87 -1.06
CA ALA A 17 -8.36 -13.44 -0.19
C ALA A 17 -7.92 -13.41 1.29
N LEU A 18 -7.25 -14.46 1.76
CA LEU A 18 -6.74 -14.54 3.13
C LEU A 18 -5.73 -13.44 3.42
N ALA A 19 -4.86 -13.09 2.46
CA ALA A 19 -3.93 -11.97 2.61
C ALA A 19 -4.65 -10.65 2.91
N MET A 20 -5.81 -10.41 2.31
CA MET A 20 -6.62 -9.22 2.57
C MET A 20 -7.27 -9.25 3.95
N VAL A 21 -7.78 -10.42 4.37
CA VAL A 21 -8.42 -10.60 5.68
C VAL A 21 -7.42 -10.38 6.82
N VAL A 22 -6.23 -10.97 6.73
CA VAL A 22 -5.17 -10.82 7.76
C VAL A 22 -4.86 -9.35 8.00
N SER A 23 -4.67 -8.58 6.93
CA SER A 23 -4.38 -7.15 7.04
C SER A 23 -5.49 -6.36 7.76
N GLY A 24 -6.76 -6.77 7.61
CA GLY A 24 -7.89 -6.15 8.33
C GLY A 24 -7.97 -6.59 9.79
N LEU A 25 -7.67 -7.86 10.08
CA LEU A 25 -7.66 -8.38 11.45
C LEU A 25 -6.60 -7.71 12.32
N VAL A 26 -5.43 -7.37 11.79
CA VAL A 26 -4.43 -6.63 12.57
C VAL A 26 -4.92 -5.24 12.94
N GLN A 27 -5.54 -4.51 12.00
CA GLN A 27 -6.09 -3.19 12.30
C GLN A 27 -7.17 -3.28 13.39
N PHE A 28 -8.00 -4.33 13.35
CA PHE A 28 -8.99 -4.59 14.38
C PHE A 28 -8.32 -4.92 15.74
N ALA A 29 -7.28 -5.76 15.74
CA ALA A 29 -6.52 -6.11 16.94
C ALA A 29 -5.80 -4.90 17.57
N PHE A 30 -5.59 -3.82 16.80
CA PHE A 30 -5.00 -2.57 17.29
C PHE A 30 -6.03 -1.64 17.97
N LEU A 31 -7.34 -1.88 17.83
CA LEU A 31 -8.38 -1.06 18.45
C LEU A 31 -8.27 -0.99 19.99
N PRO A 32 -8.06 -2.10 20.73
CA PRO A 32 -7.90 -2.05 22.19
C PRO A 32 -6.75 -1.15 22.61
N PHE A 33 -5.63 -1.20 21.88
CA PHE A 33 -4.47 -0.35 22.13
C PHE A 33 -4.82 1.13 21.94
N MET A 34 -5.43 1.49 20.79
CA MET A 34 -5.85 2.88 20.57
C MET A 34 -6.83 3.37 21.63
N SER A 35 -7.80 2.54 22.01
CA SER A 35 -8.82 2.92 23.02
C SER A 35 -8.27 3.09 24.44
N THR A 36 -7.13 2.44 24.75
CA THR A 36 -6.53 2.48 26.08
C THR A 36 -5.48 3.58 26.21
N PHE A 37 -4.74 3.86 25.13
CA PHE A 37 -3.56 4.74 25.18
C PHE A 37 -3.74 6.10 24.51
N LEU A 38 -4.80 6.30 23.71
CA LEU A 38 -5.04 7.57 23.02
C LEU A 38 -6.31 8.24 23.54
N THR A 39 -6.26 9.57 23.66
CA THR A 39 -7.48 10.36 23.85
C THR A 39 -8.31 10.36 22.56
N PRO A 40 -9.61 10.67 22.62
CA PRO A 40 -10.46 10.77 21.43
C PRO A 40 -9.88 11.71 20.35
N GLU A 41 -9.27 12.82 20.77
CA GLU A 41 -8.65 13.80 19.87
C GLU A 41 -7.43 13.21 19.16
N GLN A 42 -6.53 12.54 19.90
CA GLN A 42 -5.36 11.88 19.34
C GLN A 42 -5.73 10.74 18.40
N ALA A 43 -6.78 9.98 18.73
CA ALA A 43 -7.32 8.94 17.86
C ALA A 43 -7.90 9.55 16.56
N GLY A 44 -8.54 10.71 16.65
CA GLY A 44 -9.02 11.47 15.49
C GLY A 44 -7.88 11.92 14.57
N GLU A 45 -6.83 12.53 15.13
CA GLU A 45 -5.64 12.93 14.37
C GLU A 45 -4.96 11.74 13.70
N LEU A 46 -4.77 10.64 14.42
CA LEU A 46 -4.21 9.41 13.84
C LEU A 46 -5.06 8.90 12.67
N GLY A 47 -6.38 8.98 12.78
CA GLY A 47 -7.31 8.65 11.70
C GLY A 47 -7.11 9.53 10.46
N VAL A 48 -6.96 10.84 10.64
CA VAL A 48 -6.66 11.78 9.55
C VAL A 48 -5.34 11.44 8.88
N ILE A 49 -4.27 11.23 9.65
CA ILE A 49 -2.95 10.88 9.14
C ILE A 49 -2.97 9.57 8.35
N ARG A 50 -3.74 8.58 8.84
CA ARG A 50 -3.94 7.32 8.12
C ARG A 50 -4.63 7.53 6.77
N ILE A 51 -5.71 8.30 6.73
CA ILE A 51 -6.43 8.59 5.46
C ILE A 51 -5.50 9.31 4.48
N VAL A 52 -4.72 10.28 4.96
CA VAL A 52 -3.75 11.00 4.11
C VAL A 52 -2.67 10.05 3.58
N SER A 53 -2.16 9.14 4.41
CA SER A 53 -1.25 8.08 3.98
C SER A 53 -1.88 7.19 2.89
N GLU A 54 -3.16 6.82 3.02
CA GLU A 54 -3.88 6.04 2.02
C GLU A 54 -4.06 6.83 0.69
N ILE A 55 -4.35 8.13 0.76
CA ILE A 55 -4.43 9.01 -0.41
C ILE A 55 -3.07 9.09 -1.12
N ILE A 56 -1.99 9.32 -0.36
CA ILE A 56 -0.62 9.35 -0.90
C ILE A 56 -0.31 8.02 -1.57
N ALA A 57 -0.60 6.89 -0.92
CA ALA A 57 -0.39 5.58 -1.52
C ALA A 57 -1.17 5.43 -2.84
N GLY A 58 -2.44 5.85 -2.88
CA GLY A 58 -3.27 5.83 -4.08
C GLY A 58 -2.69 6.66 -5.25
N ILE A 59 -2.25 7.88 -4.96
CA ILE A 59 -1.63 8.80 -5.93
C ILE A 59 -0.27 8.28 -6.41
N VAL A 60 0.52 7.69 -5.54
CA VAL A 60 1.83 7.14 -5.91
C VAL A 60 1.67 5.90 -6.79
N VAL A 61 0.65 5.09 -6.54
CA VAL A 61 0.41 3.82 -7.24
C VAL A 61 -0.34 4.01 -8.56
N LEU A 62 -1.35 4.88 -8.67
CA LEU A 62 -2.09 5.19 -9.94
C LEU A 62 -2.34 3.98 -10.89
N GLY A 63 -2.75 2.83 -10.36
CA GLY A 63 -3.03 1.64 -11.16
C GLY A 63 -1.78 0.89 -11.70
N LEU A 64 -0.58 1.26 -11.28
CA LEU A 64 0.70 0.63 -11.63
C LEU A 64 0.67 -0.90 -11.49
N PRO A 65 0.18 -1.51 -10.39
CA PRO A 65 0.18 -2.96 -10.22
C PRO A 65 -0.50 -3.70 -11.38
N ALA A 66 -1.66 -3.21 -11.82
CA ALA A 66 -2.37 -3.81 -12.95
C ALA A 66 -1.62 -3.61 -14.27
N SER A 67 -1.00 -2.44 -14.46
CA SER A 67 -0.19 -2.17 -15.66
C SER A 67 1.07 -3.03 -15.73
N ILE A 68 1.72 -3.28 -14.59
CA ILE A 68 2.93 -4.09 -14.46
C ILE A 68 2.61 -5.55 -14.80
N ILE A 69 1.56 -6.11 -14.20
CA ILE A 69 1.14 -7.50 -14.48
C ILE A 69 0.83 -7.67 -15.97
N ARG A 70 0.10 -6.71 -16.58
CA ARG A 70 -0.18 -6.74 -18.02
C ARG A 70 1.09 -6.62 -18.87
N ALA A 71 2.01 -5.73 -18.50
CA ALA A 71 3.27 -5.55 -19.21
C ALA A 71 4.14 -6.81 -19.12
N TRP A 72 4.20 -7.42 -17.94
CA TRP A 72 4.96 -8.65 -17.68
C TRP A 72 4.57 -9.78 -18.64
N HIS A 73 3.28 -10.00 -18.89
CA HIS A 73 2.82 -11.06 -19.80
C HIS A 73 2.86 -10.69 -21.29
N ARG A 74 3.15 -9.43 -21.64
CA ARG A 74 3.16 -8.94 -23.03
C ARG A 74 4.56 -8.74 -23.61
N THR A 75 5.61 -8.88 -22.79
CA THR A 75 6.98 -8.62 -23.22
C THR A 75 7.96 -9.54 -22.53
N ASP A 76 9.00 -9.94 -23.26
CA ASP A 76 10.14 -10.69 -22.70
C ASP A 76 11.15 -9.78 -22.00
N ALA A 77 11.00 -8.46 -22.12
CA ALA A 77 11.87 -7.45 -21.51
C ALA A 77 11.58 -7.23 -20.01
N HIS A 78 11.55 -8.30 -19.22
CA HIS A 78 11.19 -8.29 -17.80
C HIS A 78 12.05 -7.32 -16.96
N ARG A 79 13.35 -7.20 -17.28
CA ARG A 79 14.25 -6.26 -16.60
C ARG A 79 13.81 -4.80 -16.78
N ALA A 80 13.30 -4.44 -17.95
CA ALA A 80 12.79 -3.10 -18.21
C ALA A 80 11.46 -2.85 -17.48
N VAL A 81 10.60 -3.87 -17.39
CA VAL A 81 9.35 -3.80 -16.59
C VAL A 81 9.68 -3.56 -15.12
N LEU A 82 10.64 -4.31 -14.56
CA LEU A 82 11.11 -4.13 -13.18
C LEU A 82 11.68 -2.72 -12.94
N ALA A 83 12.60 -2.26 -13.80
CA ALA A 83 13.19 -0.94 -13.65
C ALA A 83 12.14 0.17 -13.68
N ARG A 84 11.19 0.10 -14.62
CA ARG A 84 10.08 1.06 -14.72
C ARG A 84 9.15 0.96 -13.51
N SER A 85 8.81 -0.25 -13.05
CA SER A 85 7.95 -0.41 -11.88
C SER A 85 8.49 0.31 -10.65
N ILE A 86 9.82 0.36 -10.47
CA ILE A 86 10.46 1.07 -9.35
C ILE A 86 10.54 2.57 -9.60
N LEU A 87 10.88 3.01 -10.81
CA LEU A 87 11.11 4.41 -11.13
C LEU A 87 9.82 5.24 -11.24
N PHE A 88 8.77 4.68 -11.82
CA PHE A 88 7.52 5.41 -12.07
C PHE A 88 6.84 5.94 -10.79
N PRO A 89 6.76 5.18 -9.68
CA PRO A 89 6.24 5.67 -8.40
C PRO A 89 7.07 6.82 -7.78
N LEU A 90 8.36 6.93 -8.10
CA LEU A 90 9.22 7.93 -7.45
C LEU A 90 8.84 9.37 -7.82
N ALA A 91 8.37 9.59 -9.06
CA ALA A 91 7.95 10.92 -9.49
C ALA A 91 6.74 11.46 -8.70
N PRO A 92 5.58 10.76 -8.62
CA PRO A 92 4.45 11.21 -7.80
C PRO A 92 4.79 11.20 -6.30
N LEU A 93 5.67 10.31 -5.82
CA LEU A 93 6.12 10.35 -4.43
C LEU A 93 6.93 11.62 -4.14
N PHE A 94 7.85 11.99 -5.03
CA PHE A 94 8.61 13.24 -4.91
C PHE A 94 7.70 14.46 -4.96
N VAL A 95 6.74 14.50 -5.89
CA VAL A 95 5.73 15.57 -5.93
C VAL A 95 4.95 15.64 -4.62
N SER A 96 4.52 14.50 -4.08
CA SER A 96 3.81 14.45 -2.79
C SER A 96 4.69 14.97 -1.65
N ALA A 97 5.98 14.64 -1.66
CA ALA A 97 6.94 15.14 -0.68
C ALA A 97 7.10 16.67 -0.74
N VAL A 98 7.22 17.21 -1.95
CA VAL A 98 7.30 18.67 -2.17
C VAL A 98 6.00 19.35 -1.69
N LEU A 99 4.84 18.77 -2.01
CA LEU A 99 3.55 19.32 -1.56
C LEU A 99 3.42 19.32 -0.04
N VAL A 100 3.82 18.24 0.64
CA VAL A 100 3.83 18.18 2.10
C VAL A 100 4.82 19.20 2.68
N ALA A 101 6.01 19.34 2.10
CA ALA A 101 7.02 20.28 2.59
C ALA A 101 6.60 21.75 2.42
N VAL A 102 5.88 22.09 1.34
CA VAL A 102 5.46 23.48 1.04
C VAL A 102 4.13 23.84 1.69
N PHE A 103 3.19 22.90 1.78
CA PHE A 103 1.82 23.15 2.22
C PHE A 103 1.43 22.46 3.53
N GLY A 104 2.34 21.72 4.17
CA GLY A 104 2.08 20.94 5.38
C GLY A 104 1.36 21.71 6.48
N ASP A 105 1.83 22.92 6.81
CA ASP A 105 1.22 23.76 7.86
C ASP A 105 -0.21 24.18 7.52
N LYS A 106 -0.48 24.48 6.24
CA LYS A 106 -1.83 24.86 5.78
C LYS A 106 -2.77 23.66 5.81
N ILE A 107 -2.27 22.49 5.44
CA ILE A 107 -3.03 21.24 5.50
C ILE A 107 -3.31 20.88 6.97
N ALA A 108 -2.34 21.08 7.87
CA ALA A 108 -2.50 20.89 9.31
C ALA A 108 -3.62 21.77 9.87
N GLY A 109 -3.60 23.06 9.54
CA GLY A 109 -4.64 24.00 9.94
C GLY A 109 -6.03 23.63 9.38
N LEU A 110 -6.10 23.21 8.11
CA LEU A 110 -7.36 22.82 7.47
C LEU A 110 -7.95 21.54 8.08
N LEU A 111 -7.10 20.57 8.43
CA LEU A 111 -7.52 19.27 8.96
C LEU A 111 -7.53 19.24 10.49
N HIS A 112 -7.27 20.37 11.15
CA HIS A 112 -7.22 20.51 12.61
C HIS A 112 -6.24 19.52 13.26
N VAL A 113 -5.10 19.29 12.61
CA VAL A 113 -4.00 18.45 13.14
C VAL A 113 -3.03 19.35 13.89
N THR A 114 -2.69 18.99 15.12
CA THR A 114 -1.82 19.78 16.01
C THR A 114 -0.39 19.93 15.49
N ASP A 115 0.16 18.90 14.85
CA ASP A 115 1.55 18.90 14.35
C ASP A 115 1.62 18.58 12.84
N ALA A 116 2.09 19.55 12.06
CA ALA A 116 2.31 19.39 10.62
C ALA A 116 3.37 18.34 10.28
N SER A 117 4.29 18.03 11.21
CA SER A 117 5.30 16.99 11.04
C SER A 117 4.69 15.60 10.85
N LEU A 118 3.44 15.39 11.30
CA LEU A 118 2.71 14.14 11.10
C LEU A 118 2.40 13.86 9.63
N PHE A 119 2.37 14.88 8.75
CA PHE A 119 2.23 14.66 7.32
C PHE A 119 3.48 14.05 6.67
N LEU A 120 4.67 14.27 7.25
CA LEU A 120 5.88 13.54 6.83
C LEU A 120 5.78 12.06 7.19
N HIS A 121 5.17 11.74 8.33
CA HIS A 121 4.88 10.36 8.71
C HIS A 121 3.84 9.75 7.77
N ALA A 122 2.78 10.48 7.43
CA ALA A 122 1.79 10.05 6.45
C ALA A 122 2.44 9.76 5.08
N LEU A 123 3.36 10.62 4.64
CA LEU A 123 4.12 10.45 3.41
C LEU A 123 5.03 9.21 3.45
N ALA A 124 5.75 9.01 4.55
CA ALA A 124 6.62 7.85 4.72
C ALA A 124 5.81 6.54 4.72
N LEU A 125 4.70 6.50 5.45
CA LEU A 125 3.81 5.34 5.50
C LEU A 125 3.16 5.08 4.14
N GLY A 126 2.54 6.10 3.54
CA GLY A 126 1.85 6.00 2.25
C GLY A 126 2.80 5.63 1.11
N GLY A 127 3.97 6.25 1.08
CA GLY A 127 5.03 5.93 0.13
C GLY A 127 5.55 4.50 0.29
N SER A 128 5.77 4.04 1.52
CA SER A 128 6.20 2.67 1.78
C SER A 128 5.14 1.65 1.36
N VAL A 129 3.87 1.93 1.66
CA VAL A 129 2.73 1.10 1.22
C VAL A 129 2.67 1.04 -0.30
N ALA A 130 2.86 2.17 -0.98
CA ALA A 130 2.85 2.23 -2.44
C ALA A 130 3.98 1.39 -3.07
N LEU A 131 5.21 1.57 -2.60
CA LEU A 131 6.36 0.81 -3.07
C LEU A 131 6.19 -0.69 -2.82
N LEU A 132 5.63 -1.06 -1.66
CA LEU A 132 5.36 -2.45 -1.36
C LEU A 132 4.25 -3.04 -2.25
N GLN A 133 3.19 -2.29 -2.55
CA GLN A 133 2.15 -2.73 -3.50
C GLN A 133 2.73 -2.97 -4.90
N VAL A 134 3.65 -2.10 -5.33
CA VAL A 134 4.37 -2.28 -6.59
C VAL A 134 5.26 -3.52 -6.53
N ALA A 135 6.03 -3.73 -5.46
CA ALA A 135 6.86 -4.91 -5.29
C ALA A 135 6.03 -6.21 -5.32
N LEU A 136 4.89 -6.21 -4.62
CA LEU A 136 3.96 -7.34 -4.56
C LEU A 136 3.26 -7.65 -5.90
N SER A 137 3.32 -6.74 -6.87
CA SER A 137 2.82 -7.03 -8.22
C SER A 137 3.66 -8.08 -8.95
N MET A 138 4.94 -8.26 -8.60
CA MET A 138 5.81 -9.25 -9.25
C MET A 138 5.49 -10.69 -8.84
N PRO A 139 5.42 -11.05 -7.54
CA PRO A 139 4.92 -12.37 -7.14
C PRO A 139 3.54 -12.67 -7.74
N ARG A 140 2.69 -11.66 -7.83
CA ARG A 140 1.35 -11.80 -8.43
C ARG A 140 1.40 -12.08 -9.94
N ALA A 141 2.27 -11.40 -10.68
CA ALA A 141 2.48 -11.65 -12.12
C ALA A 141 3.09 -13.03 -12.39
N GLN A 142 3.81 -13.60 -11.42
CA GLN A 142 4.46 -14.91 -11.52
C GLN A 142 3.59 -16.06 -10.99
N GLY A 143 2.37 -15.81 -10.51
CA GLY A 143 1.51 -16.84 -9.91
C GLY A 143 1.97 -17.30 -8.51
N MET A 144 2.86 -16.57 -7.85
CA MET A 144 3.43 -16.93 -6.55
C MET A 144 2.51 -16.50 -5.39
N ALA A 145 1.29 -17.04 -5.35
CA ALA A 145 0.28 -16.67 -4.36
C ALA A 145 0.73 -16.90 -2.90
N GLY A 146 1.49 -17.97 -2.64
CA GLY A 146 2.04 -18.26 -1.31
C GLY A 146 3.06 -17.22 -0.85
N THR A 147 3.96 -16.78 -1.74
CA THR A 147 4.93 -15.71 -1.44
C THR A 147 4.23 -14.38 -1.23
N TYR A 148 3.24 -14.05 -2.06
CA TYR A 148 2.41 -12.86 -1.87
C TYR A 148 1.73 -12.87 -0.49
N PHE A 149 1.13 -14.01 -0.12
CA PHE A 149 0.48 -14.17 1.19
C PHE A 149 1.47 -14.00 2.34
N ALA A 150 2.64 -14.66 2.29
CA ALA A 150 3.65 -14.58 3.34
C ALA A 150 4.15 -13.15 3.58
N ILE A 151 4.39 -12.38 2.51
CA ILE A 151 4.81 -10.98 2.62
C ILE A 151 3.68 -10.13 3.21
N GLN A 152 2.43 -10.34 2.79
CA GLN A 152 1.28 -9.60 3.33
C GLN A 152 1.02 -9.95 4.80
N PHE A 153 1.21 -11.21 5.18
CA PHE A 153 1.10 -11.68 6.57
C PHE A 153 2.19 -11.07 7.45
N ALA A 154 3.43 -10.97 6.97
CA ALA A 154 4.51 -10.32 7.71
C ALA A 154 4.37 -8.79 7.81
N ARG A 155 3.63 -8.17 6.87
CA ARG A 155 3.33 -6.74 6.86
C ARG A 155 2.20 -6.37 7.80
N GLY A 156 1.16 -7.19 7.84
CA GLY A 156 0.02 -7.03 8.73
C GLY A 156 0.51 -7.20 10.16
#